data_AF-A0A022RC32-F1
#
_entry.id   AF-A0A022RC32-F1
#
_cell.length_a   1.000
_cell.length_b   1.000
_cell.length_c   1.000
_cell.angle_alpha   90.00
_cell.angle_beta   90.00
_cell.angle_gamma   90.00
#
_symmetry.space_group_name_H-M   'P 1'
#
loop_
_entity.id
_entity.type
_entity.pdbx_description
1 polymer ?
#
loop_
_entity_poly.entity_id
_entity_poly.type
_entity_poly.pdbx_seq_one_letter_code
_entity_poly.pdbx_strand_id
1 'polypeptide(L)'
;KTVKNTYKATTWQIKFKLDAVEPSGSYKLRLALASAAQAELQVRVNNPDRNIPAIFSTGLIGKDNAIGRHGIHGLYWLFSVEILGSSLVTGNNTIYLTQADATGPLQGIMYDYIRFEGI
;
A
#
# COMPACT_ATOMS: atom_id res chain seq x y z
N LYS A 1 1.39 -8.34 17.18
CA LYS A 1 0.38 -8.45 18.27
C LYS A 1 0.69 -7.40 19.32
N THR A 2 -0.34 -6.81 19.93
CA THR A 2 -0.16 -5.93 21.10
C THR A 2 0.06 -6.75 22.38
N VAL A 3 0.47 -6.07 23.44
CA VAL A 3 0.52 -6.62 24.81
C VAL A 3 -0.83 -7.19 25.26
N LYS A 4 -1.95 -6.78 24.63
CA LYS A 4 -3.32 -7.27 24.88
C LYS A 4 -3.79 -8.32 23.86
N ASN A 5 -2.89 -8.99 23.14
CA ASN A 5 -3.22 -9.99 22.11
C ASN A 5 -4.06 -9.50 20.93
N THR A 6 -4.18 -8.18 20.71
CA THR A 6 -4.87 -7.64 19.54
C THR A 6 -3.94 -7.53 18.34
N TYR A 7 -4.49 -7.67 17.13
CA TYR A 7 -3.76 -7.41 15.89
C TYR A 7 -3.73 -5.90 15.63
N LYS A 8 -2.72 -5.46 14.87
CA LYS A 8 -2.53 -4.06 14.49
C LYS A 8 -2.28 -4.00 13.00
N ALA A 9 -2.78 -2.92 12.39
CA ALA A 9 -2.45 -2.56 11.02
C ALA A 9 -0.93 -2.58 10.82
N THR A 10 -0.50 -3.05 9.66
CA THR A 10 0.92 -3.10 9.28
C THR A 10 1.17 -2.11 8.16
N THR A 11 2.24 -1.34 8.29
CA THR A 11 2.61 -0.33 7.30
C THR A 11 4.02 -0.60 6.78
N TRP A 12 4.13 -0.80 5.47
CA TRP A 12 5.41 -0.78 4.76
C TRP A 12 5.76 0.64 4.33
N GLN A 13 7.06 0.97 4.35
CA GLN A 13 7.58 2.27 3.92
C GLN A 13 8.51 2.07 2.73
N ILE A 14 8.17 2.67 1.60
CA ILE A 14 9.04 2.74 0.43
C ILE A 14 9.67 4.12 0.44
N LYS A 15 10.95 4.17 0.80
CA LYS A 15 11.73 5.42 0.87
C LYS A 15 12.56 5.56 -0.39
N PHE A 16 12.51 6.73 -1.02
CA PHE A 16 13.22 7.00 -2.26
C PHE A 16 13.54 8.49 -2.37
N LYS A 17 14.47 8.82 -3.26
CA LYS A 17 14.88 10.21 -3.52
C LYS A 17 14.49 10.59 -4.95
N LEU A 18 14.01 11.82 -5.12
CA LEU A 18 13.76 12.44 -6.42
C LEU A 18 14.69 13.65 -6.59
N ASP A 19 15.41 13.72 -7.70
CA ASP A 19 16.31 14.86 -7.98
C ASP A 19 15.53 16.09 -8.47
N ALA A 20 14.37 15.88 -9.08
CA ALA A 20 13.43 16.92 -9.46
C ALA A 20 12.00 16.37 -9.35
N VAL A 21 11.04 17.26 -9.12
CA VAL A 21 9.60 16.98 -9.13
C VAL A 21 8.94 18.04 -10.00
N GLU A 22 8.15 17.62 -10.97
CA GLU A 22 7.20 18.49 -11.67
C GLU A 22 5.93 18.63 -10.82
N PRO A 23 5.66 19.78 -10.15
CA PRO A 23 4.55 19.91 -9.21
C PRO A 23 3.18 19.82 -9.89
N SER A 24 3.09 20.18 -11.18
CA SER A 24 1.88 20.04 -12.00
C SER A 24 1.75 18.66 -12.64
N GLY A 25 2.76 17.80 -12.47
CA GLY A 25 2.84 16.48 -13.07
C GLY A 25 1.98 15.45 -12.35
N SER A 26 1.70 14.36 -13.07
CA SER A 26 0.98 13.20 -12.56
C SER A 26 1.90 11.97 -12.61
N TYR A 27 2.08 11.33 -11.46
CA TYR A 27 2.90 10.14 -11.27
C TYR A 27 1.99 8.93 -11.06
N LYS A 28 2.45 7.75 -11.47
CA LYS A 28 1.69 6.50 -11.36
C LYS A 28 2.39 5.53 -10.44
N LEU A 29 1.70 5.12 -9.39
CA LEU A 29 2.06 3.97 -8.57
C LEU A 29 1.22 2.77 -9.03
N ARG A 30 1.88 1.79 -9.64
CA ARG A 30 1.28 0.50 -10.00
C ARG A 30 1.54 -0.51 -8.91
N LEU A 31 0.47 -1.18 -8.48
CA LEU A 31 0.51 -2.18 -7.44
C LEU A 31 -0.13 -3.46 -7.98
N ALA A 32 0.63 -4.55 -7.95
CA ALA A 32 0.14 -5.88 -8.24
C ALA A 32 0.25 -6.76 -7.00
N LEU A 33 -0.87 -7.36 -6.62
CA LEU A 33 -0.96 -8.25 -5.47
C LEU A 33 -1.17 -9.68 -5.97
N ALA A 34 -0.26 -10.57 -5.60
CA ALA A 34 -0.39 -12.00 -5.90
C ALA A 34 -1.60 -12.64 -5.20
N SER A 35 -2.01 -12.08 -4.04
CA SER A 35 -3.15 -12.52 -3.23
C SER A 35 -3.51 -11.45 -2.19
N ALA A 36 -4.75 -11.48 -1.73
CA ALA A 36 -5.19 -10.74 -0.55
C ALA A 36 -6.15 -11.62 0.29
N ALA A 37 -6.04 -11.53 1.61
CA ALA A 37 -6.92 -12.22 2.55
C ALA A 37 -7.51 -11.20 3.53
N GLN A 38 -8.80 -10.87 3.36
CA GLN A 38 -9.53 -9.88 4.19
C GLN A 38 -8.66 -8.66 4.53
N ALA A 39 -8.22 -7.96 3.50
CA ALA A 39 -7.28 -6.87 3.62
C ALA A 39 -7.82 -5.61 2.96
N GLU A 40 -7.45 -4.47 3.52
CA GLU A 40 -7.63 -3.17 2.89
C GLU A 40 -6.26 -2.52 2.75
N LEU A 41 -5.83 -2.28 1.51
CA LEU A 41 -4.60 -1.54 1.23
C LEU A 41 -4.91 -0.06 1.10
N GLN A 42 -4.29 0.74 1.96
CA GLN A 42 -4.31 2.19 1.88
C GLN A 42 -2.93 2.74 1.50
N VAL A 43 -2.90 3.69 0.57
CA VAL A 43 -1.68 4.37 0.12
C VAL A 43 -1.65 5.80 0.65
N ARG A 44 -0.52 6.20 1.23
CA ARG A 44 -0.22 7.59 1.62
C ARG A 44 1.16 8.00 1.14
N VAL A 45 1.38 9.30 0.98
CA VAL A 45 2.64 9.87 0.48
C VAL A 45 3.09 10.95 1.44
N ASN A 46 4.34 10.87 1.91
CA ASN A 46 5.05 11.82 2.77
C ASN A 46 4.43 12.09 4.16
N ASN A 47 3.15 11.79 4.38
CA ASN A 47 2.47 11.89 5.65
C ASN A 47 1.85 10.54 6.04
N PRO A 48 2.33 9.87 7.11
CA PRO A 48 1.78 8.60 7.56
C PRO A 48 0.51 8.72 8.41
N ASP A 49 0.03 9.94 8.72
CA ASP A 49 -1.11 10.14 9.61
C ASP A 49 -2.37 9.45 9.07
N ARG A 50 -2.90 8.52 9.87
CA ARG A 50 -4.10 7.74 9.53
C ARG A 50 -5.40 8.53 9.73
N ASN A 51 -5.35 9.66 10.42
CA ASN A 51 -6.49 10.57 10.57
C ASN A 51 -6.75 11.38 9.28
N ILE A 52 -5.76 11.45 8.39
CA ILE A 52 -5.91 12.05 7.07
C ILE A 52 -6.35 10.97 6.08
N PRO A 53 -7.31 11.27 5.19
CA PRO A 53 -7.71 10.36 4.13
C PRO A 53 -6.51 9.85 3.34
N ALA A 54 -6.49 8.54 3.10
CA ALA A 54 -5.53 7.96 2.16
C ALA A 54 -5.78 8.53 0.76
N ILE A 55 -4.72 8.72 -0.03
CA ILE A 55 -4.88 9.12 -1.43
C ILE A 55 -5.53 8.00 -2.27
N PHE A 56 -5.45 6.77 -1.77
CA PHE A 56 -6.07 5.60 -2.36
C PHE A 56 -6.39 4.56 -1.28
N SER A 57 -7.54 3.90 -1.42
CA SER A 57 -7.89 2.69 -0.68
C SER A 57 -8.50 1.68 -1.64
N THR A 58 -8.15 0.40 -1.47
CA THR A 58 -8.81 -0.69 -2.20
C THR A 58 -10.23 -0.98 -1.69
N GLY A 59 -10.58 -0.46 -0.51
CA GLY A 59 -11.63 -1.07 0.32
C GLY A 59 -11.25 -2.49 0.75
N LEU A 60 -12.19 -3.19 1.39
CA LEU A 60 -11.98 -4.58 1.79
C LEU A 60 -11.91 -5.49 0.56
N ILE A 61 -10.74 -6.05 0.30
CA ILE A 61 -10.47 -7.02 -0.74
C ILE A 61 -10.01 -8.34 -0.13
N GLY A 62 -9.95 -9.38 -0.97
CA GLY A 62 -9.44 -10.68 -0.54
C GLY A 62 -10.51 -11.58 0.06
N LYS A 63 -10.80 -12.66 -0.65
CA LYS A 63 -11.58 -13.81 -0.19
C LYS A 63 -10.85 -15.12 -0.45
N ASP A 64 -9.58 -15.04 -0.85
CA ASP A 64 -8.72 -16.20 -1.05
C ASP A 64 -7.98 -16.54 0.25
N ASN A 65 -7.46 -17.76 0.34
CA ASN A 65 -6.77 -18.31 1.51
C ASN A 65 -5.33 -18.72 1.20
N ALA A 66 -4.71 -18.13 0.16
CA ALA A 66 -3.35 -18.50 -0.24
C ALA A 66 -2.35 -18.31 0.91
N ILE A 67 -2.42 -17.18 1.62
CA ILE A 67 -1.57 -16.89 2.80
C ILE A 67 -1.69 -17.99 3.86
N GLY A 68 -2.92 -18.37 4.24
CA GLY A 68 -3.18 -19.38 5.26
C GLY A 68 -2.75 -20.80 4.88
N ARG A 69 -2.54 -21.06 3.58
CA ARG A 69 -2.03 -22.34 3.06
C ARG A 69 -0.55 -22.29 2.69
N HIS A 70 0.13 -21.18 3.01
CA HIS A 70 1.50 -20.91 2.56
C HIS A 70 1.68 -21.02 1.03
N GLY A 71 0.63 -20.68 0.28
CA GLY A 71 0.70 -20.55 -1.17
C GLY A 71 1.48 -19.31 -1.58
N ILE A 72 1.92 -19.27 -2.84
CA ILE A 72 2.67 -18.14 -3.41
C ILE A 72 1.81 -17.25 -4.33
N HIS A 73 0.59 -17.67 -4.64
CA HIS A 73 -0.36 -16.86 -5.40
C HIS A 73 -1.81 -17.27 -5.07
N GLY A 74 -2.73 -16.34 -5.23
CA GLY A 74 -4.17 -16.48 -5.05
C GLY A 74 -4.91 -15.72 -6.15
N LEU A 75 -5.93 -14.94 -5.78
CA LEU A 75 -6.57 -14.05 -6.72
C LEU A 75 -5.69 -12.82 -6.94
N TYR A 76 -5.36 -12.55 -8.20
CA TYR A 76 -4.50 -11.44 -8.57
C TYR A 76 -5.25 -10.11 -8.59
N TRP A 77 -4.64 -9.06 -8.03
CA TRP A 77 -5.20 -7.71 -8.02
C TRP A 77 -4.26 -6.71 -8.67
N LEU A 78 -4.80 -5.83 -9.50
CA LEU A 78 -4.07 -4.79 -10.21
C LEU A 78 -4.65 -3.43 -9.89
N PHE A 79 -3.82 -2.51 -9.39
CA PHE A 79 -4.21 -1.15 -9.09
C PHE A 79 -3.24 -0.15 -9.75
N SER A 80 -3.80 0.96 -10.20
CA SER A 80 -3.06 2.12 -10.70
C SER A 80 -3.49 3.33 -9.88
N VAL A 81 -2.59 3.83 -9.05
CA VAL A 81 -2.82 4.98 -8.18
C VAL A 81 -2.16 6.21 -8.79
N GLU A 82 -2.95 7.24 -9.03
CA GLU A 82 -2.44 8.55 -9.43
C GLU A 82 -1.92 9.30 -8.19
N ILE A 83 -0.69 9.82 -8.30
CA ILE A 83 -0.05 10.63 -7.28
C ILE A 83 0.32 11.96 -7.92
N LEU A 84 -0.29 13.04 -7.46
CA LEU A 84 0.01 14.38 -7.95
C LEU A 84 1.42 14.79 -7.52
N GLY A 85 2.15 15.47 -8.41
CA GLY A 85 3.48 16.00 -8.14
C GLY A 85 3.51 16.94 -6.94
N SER A 86 2.42 17.66 -6.68
CA SER A 86 2.23 18.50 -5.49
C SER A 86 2.27 17.75 -4.15
N SER A 87 2.13 16.41 -4.16
CA SER A 87 2.29 15.56 -2.97
C SER A 87 3.73 15.08 -2.75
N LEU A 88 4.62 15.33 -3.71
CA LEU A 88 6.02 14.93 -3.69
C LEU A 88 6.92 16.14 -3.44
N VAL A 89 8.17 15.88 -3.03
CA VAL A 89 9.19 16.90 -2.81
C VAL A 89 10.48 16.54 -3.52
N THR A 90 11.25 17.52 -3.96
CA THR A 90 12.65 17.28 -4.35
C THR A 90 13.43 16.80 -3.12
N GLY A 91 14.16 15.71 -3.26
CA GLY A 91 14.82 15.02 -2.14
C GLY A 91 14.03 13.80 -1.67
N ASN A 92 13.96 13.60 -0.36
CA ASN A 92 13.47 12.35 0.23
C ASN A 92 11.94 12.30 0.25
N ASN A 93 11.39 11.22 -0.28
CA ASN A 93 9.97 10.91 -0.26
C ASN A 93 9.74 9.56 0.40
N THR A 94 8.52 9.35 0.90
CA THR A 94 8.09 8.05 1.42
C THR A 94 6.67 7.74 0.97
N ILE A 95 6.49 6.57 0.34
CA ILE A 95 5.17 5.98 0.12
C ILE A 95 4.90 5.00 1.27
N TYR A 96 3.74 5.13 1.90
CA TYR A 96 3.26 4.25 2.95
C TYR A 96 2.18 3.33 2.40
N LEU A 97 2.42 2.03 2.49
CA LEU A 97 1.46 0.98 2.14
C LEU A 97 0.92 0.37 3.42
N THR A 98 -0.30 0.74 3.81
CA THR A 98 -0.91 0.29 5.06
C THR A 98 -1.96 -0.77 4.78
N GLN A 99 -1.76 -1.95 5.35
CA GLN A 99 -2.84 -2.90 5.54
C GLN A 99 -3.65 -2.41 6.75
N ALA A 100 -4.86 -1.89 6.50
CA ALA A 100 -5.60 -1.10 7.50
C ALA A 100 -6.45 -1.96 8.46
N ASP A 101 -6.93 -3.12 8.00
CA ASP A 101 -7.79 -4.02 8.77
C ASP A 101 -6.99 -5.06 9.56
N ALA A 102 -7.13 -5.16 10.87
CA ALA A 102 -6.32 -6.09 11.64
C ALA A 102 -7.13 -6.74 12.76
N THR A 103 -7.97 -7.68 12.35
CA THR A 103 -8.83 -8.51 13.21
C THR A 103 -8.31 -9.93 13.37
N GLY A 104 -7.45 -10.43 12.48
CA GLY A 104 -7.01 -11.83 12.48
C GLY A 104 -5.55 -12.08 12.06
N PRO A 105 -5.00 -13.27 12.36
CA PRO A 105 -3.59 -13.61 12.09
C PRO A 105 -3.27 -13.89 10.62
N LEU A 106 -4.27 -14.23 9.82
CA LEU A 106 -4.11 -14.59 8.40
C LEU A 106 -4.63 -13.49 7.46
N GLN A 107 -4.99 -12.33 8.01
CA GLN A 107 -5.30 -11.17 7.19
C GLN A 107 -4.01 -10.59 6.63
N GLY A 108 -3.99 -10.27 5.34
CA GLY A 108 -2.76 -9.80 4.72
C GLY A 108 -2.83 -9.58 3.24
N ILE A 109 -1.73 -9.00 2.74
CA ILE A 109 -1.50 -8.68 1.34
C ILE A 109 -0.22 -9.38 0.92
N MET A 110 -0.25 -10.07 -0.22
CA MET A 110 0.92 -10.64 -0.86
C MET A 110 1.25 -9.80 -2.09
N TYR A 111 2.37 -9.09 -2.04
CA TYR A 111 2.82 -8.25 -3.16
C TYR A 111 3.54 -9.09 -4.21
N ASP A 112 3.30 -8.78 -5.48
CA ASP A 112 4.05 -9.34 -6.61
C ASP A 112 4.92 -8.26 -7.26
N TYR A 113 4.30 -7.12 -7.60
CA TYR A 113 4.97 -6.06 -8.34
C TYR A 113 4.59 -4.67 -7.82
N ILE A 114 5.59 -3.81 -7.69
CA ILE A 114 5.42 -2.39 -7.33
C ILE A 114 6.27 -1.57 -8.28
N ARG A 115 5.66 -0.60 -8.97
CA ARG A 115 6.35 0.35 -9.84
C ARG A 115 5.85 1.75 -9.57
N PHE A 116 6.78 2.66 -9.35
CA PHE A 116 6.50 4.08 -9.32
C PHE A 116 7.18 4.75 -10.50
N GLU A 117 6.41 5.47 -11.30
CA GLU A 117 6.88 6.12 -12.52
C GLU A 117 6.33 7.54 -12.64
N GLY A 118 7.17 8.47 -13.11
CA GLY A 118 6.76 9.79 -13.57
C GLY A 118 6.67 9.83 -15.10
N ILE A 119 6.27 10.98 -15.64
CA ILE A 119 6.40 11.32 -17.06
C ILE A 119 7.84 11.73 -17.35
#